data_AF-A0A5N8TDT4-F1
#
_entry.id   AF-A0A5N8TDT4-F1
#
_cell.length_a   1.000
_cell.length_b   1.000
_cell.length_c   1.000
_cell.angle_alpha   90.00
_cell.angle_beta   90.00
_cell.angle_gamma   90.00
#
_symmetry.space_group_name_H-M   'P 1'
#
loop_
_entity.id
_entity.type
_entity.pdbx_description
1 polymer ?
#
loop_
_entity_poly.entity_id
_entity_poly.type
_entity_poly.pdbx_seq_one_letter_code
_entity_poly.pdbx_strand_id
1 'polypeptide(L)'
;MDIEVFKIVVPLVGSFLGAAFGSYLTLSRSKKEKIWDEKRELYSRVIIALEDISYWAEQVRSEHCCEYTSRPDSNFDESMRDIQKLTVSGRLVMNDEFYNLLVSVNNSLRAETFNVHEAAQEEFDNPQSDHLFRHAVRVRDIAEEHLPKLVKAAKRDLPKRT
;
A
#
# COMPACT_ATOMS: atom_id res chain seq x y z
N MET A 1 -24.67 -40.78 -46.80
CA MET A 1 -23.98 -41.22 -45.56
C MET A 1 -23.73 -40.02 -44.64
N ASP A 2 -24.56 -38.98 -44.75
CA ASP A 2 -24.13 -37.62 -44.35
C ASP A 2 -24.89 -37.10 -43.13
N ILE A 3 -26.07 -37.67 -42.83
CA ILE A 3 -26.96 -37.21 -41.75
C ILE A 3 -26.56 -37.81 -40.40
N GLU A 4 -26.10 -39.07 -40.36
CA GLU A 4 -25.67 -39.74 -39.13
C GLU A 4 -24.35 -39.18 -38.59
N VAL A 5 -23.41 -38.88 -39.48
CA VAL A 5 -22.13 -38.25 -39.12
C VAL A 5 -22.37 -36.85 -38.53
N PHE A 6 -23.28 -36.07 -39.12
CA PHE A 6 -23.63 -34.74 -38.61
C PHE A 6 -24.25 -34.79 -37.21
N LYS A 7 -25.10 -35.78 -36.92
CA LYS A 7 -25.71 -35.99 -35.60
C LYS A 7 -24.70 -36.35 -34.51
N ILE A 8 -23.56 -36.94 -34.86
CA ILE A 8 -22.51 -37.33 -33.91
C ILE A 8 -21.46 -36.20 -33.75
N VAL A 9 -21.12 -35.52 -34.84
CA VAL A 9 -20.10 -34.46 -34.84
C VAL A 9 -20.60 -33.19 -34.14
N VAL A 10 -21.87 -32.80 -34.33
CA VAL A 10 -22.42 -31.57 -33.72
C VAL A 10 -22.42 -31.58 -32.18
N PRO A 11 -22.89 -32.64 -31.49
CA PRO A 11 -22.79 -32.71 -30.03
C PRO A 11 -21.35 -32.79 -29.53
N LEU A 12 -20.46 -33.44 -30.28
CA LEU A 12 -19.06 -33.61 -29.89
C LEU A 12 -18.26 -32.31 -30.02
N VAL A 13 -18.48 -31.56 -31.09
CA VAL A 13 -17.94 -30.19 -31.24
C VAL A 13 -18.60 -29.23 -30.25
N GLY A 14 -19.92 -29.34 -30.04
CA GLY A 14 -20.65 -28.51 -29.08
C GLY A 14 -20.19 -28.71 -27.63
N SER A 15 -19.95 -29.95 -27.22
CA SER A 15 -19.41 -30.28 -25.89
C SER A 15 -17.95 -29.83 -25.73
N PHE A 16 -17.13 -29.99 -26.76
CA PHE A 16 -15.76 -29.50 -26.75
C PHE A 16 -15.68 -27.97 -26.67
N LEU A 17 -16.49 -27.26 -27.47
CA LEU A 17 -16.60 -25.80 -27.41
C LEU A 17 -17.16 -25.34 -26.06
N GLY A 18 -18.18 -26.01 -25.53
CA GLY A 18 -18.73 -25.72 -24.21
C GLY A 18 -17.68 -25.85 -23.10
N ALA A 19 -16.87 -26.91 -23.12
CA ALA A 19 -15.77 -27.10 -22.19
C ALA A 19 -14.64 -26.07 -22.38
N ALA A 20 -14.31 -25.72 -23.62
CA ALA A 20 -13.31 -24.70 -23.93
C ALA A 20 -13.74 -23.30 -23.44
N PHE A 21 -15.00 -22.92 -23.67
CA PHE A 21 -15.55 -21.66 -23.17
C PHE A 21 -15.67 -21.65 -21.65
N GLY A 22 -16.13 -22.75 -21.04
CA GLY A 22 -16.23 -22.88 -19.60
C GLY A 22 -14.88 -22.77 -18.89
N SER A 23 -13.86 -23.46 -19.42
CA SER A 23 -12.49 -23.37 -18.90
C SER A 23 -11.87 -21.98 -19.10
N TYR A 24 -12.09 -21.35 -20.26
CA TYR A 24 -11.64 -19.98 -20.51
C TYR A 24 -12.27 -18.97 -19.54
N LEU A 25 -13.57 -19.06 -19.30
CA LEU A 25 -14.27 -18.18 -18.36
C LEU A 25 -13.77 -18.37 -16.93
N THR A 26 -13.63 -19.62 -16.47
CA THR A 26 -13.10 -19.93 -15.13
C THR A 26 -11.67 -19.43 -14.96
N LEU A 27 -10.80 -19.66 -15.95
CA LEU A 27 -9.42 -19.18 -15.92
C LEU A 27 -9.35 -17.65 -15.91
N SER A 28 -10.21 -16.99 -16.69
CA SER A 28 -10.26 -15.52 -16.74
C SER A 28 -10.73 -14.91 -15.42
N ARG A 29 -11.68 -15.55 -14.73
CA ARG A 29 -12.14 -15.14 -13.39
C ARG A 29 -11.06 -15.32 -12.34
N SER A 30 -10.44 -16.50 -12.30
CA SER A 30 -9.36 -16.80 -11.35
C SER A 30 -8.17 -15.84 -11.50
N LYS A 31 -7.78 -15.49 -12.74
CA LYS A 31 -6.73 -14.48 -12.98
C LYS A 31 -7.11 -13.09 -12.44
N LYS A 32 -8.37 -12.67 -12.63
CA LYS A 32 -8.85 -11.38 -12.12
C LYS A 32 -8.88 -11.34 -10.59
N GLU A 33 -9.35 -12.40 -9.96
CA GLU A 33 -9.35 -12.53 -8.50
C GLU A 33 -7.93 -12.45 -7.94
N LYS A 34 -6.97 -13.16 -8.55
CA LYS A 34 -5.57 -13.11 -8.13
C LYS A 34 -4.98 -11.69 -8.22
N ILE A 35 -5.25 -10.96 -9.30
CA ILE A 35 -4.80 -9.56 -9.46
C ILE A 35 -5.44 -8.67 -8.40
N TRP A 36 -6.70 -8.90 -8.03
CA TRP A 36 -7.38 -8.13 -6.99
C TRP A 36 -6.81 -8.42 -5.60
N ASP A 37 -6.48 -9.66 -5.30
CA ASP A 37 -5.83 -10.02 -4.04
C ASP A 37 -4.43 -9.40 -3.94
N GLU A 38 -3.63 -9.47 -5.01
CA GLU A 38 -2.32 -8.80 -5.09
C GLU A 38 -2.44 -7.27 -4.90
N LYS A 39 -3.39 -6.62 -5.57
CA LYS A 39 -3.67 -5.19 -5.38
C LYS A 39 -4.02 -4.87 -3.93
N ARG A 40 -4.89 -5.68 -3.33
CA ARG A 40 -5.35 -5.50 -1.95
C ARG A 40 -4.21 -5.63 -0.95
N GLU A 41 -3.35 -6.62 -1.14
CA GLU A 41 -2.15 -6.83 -0.34
C GLU A 41 -1.22 -5.60 -0.42
N LEU A 42 -0.95 -5.11 -1.62
CA LEU A 42 -0.10 -3.94 -1.83
C LEU A 42 -0.69 -2.66 -1.20
N TYR A 43 -2.00 -2.42 -1.36
CA TYR A 43 -2.67 -1.29 -0.71
C TYR A 43 -2.59 -1.41 0.81
N SER A 44 -2.85 -2.60 1.35
CA SER A 44 -2.78 -2.86 2.79
C SER A 44 -1.37 -2.62 3.32
N ARG A 45 -0.34 -3.05 2.59
CA ARG A 45 1.06 -2.87 2.98
C ARG A 45 1.44 -1.40 3.11
N VAL A 46 1.03 -0.55 2.16
CA VAL A 46 1.25 0.90 2.25
C VAL A 46 0.53 1.52 3.44
N ILE A 47 -0.73 1.14 3.66
CA ILE A 47 -1.55 1.69 4.73
C ILE A 47 -0.98 1.31 6.10
N ILE A 48 -0.58 0.05 6.28
CA ILE A 48 0.05 -0.43 7.53
C ILE A 48 1.40 0.26 7.74
N ALA A 49 2.25 0.35 6.72
CA ALA A 49 3.53 1.05 6.85
C ALA A 49 3.35 2.51 7.26
N LEU A 50 2.34 3.20 6.72
CA LEU A 50 2.06 4.60 7.10
C LEU A 50 1.49 4.72 8.52
N GLU A 51 0.72 3.72 8.97
CA GLU A 51 0.21 3.65 10.34
C GLU A 51 1.33 3.35 11.35
N ASP A 52 2.24 2.42 11.04
CA ASP A 52 3.45 2.14 11.83
C ASP A 52 4.32 3.40 12.01
N ILE A 53 4.46 4.20 10.94
CA ILE A 53 5.16 5.50 10.99
C ILE A 53 4.44 6.50 11.91
N SER A 54 3.12 6.58 11.82
CA SER A 54 2.31 7.44 12.69
C SER A 54 2.40 6.99 14.16
N TYR A 55 2.40 5.68 14.39
CA TYR A 55 2.51 5.09 15.72
C TYR A 55 3.87 5.40 16.35
N TRP A 56 4.96 5.24 15.59
CA TRP A 56 6.30 5.65 16.03
C TRP A 56 6.33 7.12 16.45
N ALA A 57 5.74 8.01 15.65
CA ALA A 57 5.72 9.42 15.95
C ALA A 57 4.95 9.75 17.26
N GLU A 58 3.83 9.09 17.50
CA GLU A 58 3.07 9.20 18.75
C GLU A 58 3.84 8.64 19.95
N GLN A 59 4.62 7.58 19.76
CA GLN A 59 5.48 7.05 20.82
C GLN A 59 6.56 8.07 21.19
N VAL A 60 7.26 8.65 20.21
CA VAL A 60 8.27 9.70 20.45
C VAL A 60 7.65 10.90 21.17
N ARG A 61 6.45 11.33 20.75
CA ARG A 61 5.69 12.40 21.42
C ARG A 61 5.41 12.05 22.88
N SER A 62 4.92 10.84 23.12
CA SER A 62 4.53 10.37 24.46
C SER A 62 5.75 10.25 25.39
N GLU A 63 6.88 9.74 24.89
CA GLU A 63 8.14 9.66 25.65
C GLU A 63 8.66 11.05 26.03
N HIS A 64 8.59 12.00 25.10
CA HIS A 64 8.96 13.39 25.36
C HIS A 64 8.04 14.07 26.38
N CYS A 65 6.73 13.75 26.37
CA CYS A 65 5.74 14.29 27.30
C CYS A 65 5.63 13.51 28.63
N CYS A 66 6.50 12.52 28.88
CA CYS A 66 6.45 11.65 30.07
C CYS A 66 5.12 10.89 30.24
N GLU A 67 4.44 10.59 29.13
CA GLU A 67 3.23 9.76 29.10
C GLU A 67 3.58 8.26 29.13
N TYR A 68 2.62 7.41 29.50
CA TYR A 68 2.84 5.96 29.48
C TYR A 68 3.00 5.44 28.06
N THR A 69 4.13 4.79 27.78
CA THR A 69 4.34 4.04 26.53
C THR A 69 4.47 2.56 26.83
N SER A 70 3.72 1.72 26.11
CA SER A 70 4.21 0.39 25.81
C SER A 70 5.43 0.60 24.91
N ARG A 71 6.58 -0.02 25.20
CA ARG A 71 7.76 0.01 24.31
C ARG A 71 7.80 -1.24 23.41
N PRO A 72 6.90 -1.43 22.43
CA PRO A 72 7.24 -2.31 21.32
C PRO A 72 8.26 -1.59 20.44
N ASP A 73 9.20 -2.34 19.88
CA ASP A 73 10.13 -1.80 18.89
C ASP A 73 9.34 -1.24 17.70
N SER A 74 9.60 0.01 17.32
CA SER A 74 8.94 0.64 16.18
C SER A 74 9.56 0.16 14.87
N ASN A 75 8.76 -0.32 13.92
CA ASN A 75 9.20 -0.71 12.57
C ASN A 75 9.37 0.49 11.62
N PHE A 76 9.77 1.66 12.13
CA PHE A 76 9.80 2.92 11.39
C PHE A 76 10.68 2.83 10.13
N ASP A 77 11.92 2.37 10.27
CA ASP A 77 12.88 2.28 9.15
C ASP A 77 12.42 1.28 8.08
N GLU A 78 11.87 0.13 8.51
CA GLU A 78 11.32 -0.87 7.59
C GLU A 78 10.11 -0.32 6.84
N SER A 79 9.21 0.37 7.54
CA SER A 79 8.02 1.00 6.98
C SER A 79 8.36 2.10 5.97
N MET A 80 9.34 2.96 6.30
CA MET A 80 9.85 3.95 5.36
C MET A 80 10.46 3.29 4.13
N ARG A 81 11.22 2.21 4.33
CA ARG A 81 11.82 1.48 3.22
C ARG A 81 10.75 0.84 2.32
N ASP A 82 9.66 0.36 2.88
CA ASP A 82 8.55 -0.23 2.13
C ASP A 82 7.80 0.81 1.31
N ILE A 83 7.53 2.01 1.86
CA ILE A 83 6.97 3.14 1.11
C ILE A 83 7.88 3.52 -0.08
N GLN A 84 9.20 3.57 0.14
CA GLN A 84 10.17 3.86 -0.91
C GLN A 84 10.22 2.78 -2.00
N LYS A 85 10.15 1.50 -1.63
CA LYS A 85 10.09 0.40 -2.61
C LYS A 85 8.83 0.49 -3.46
N LEU A 86 7.69 0.73 -2.81
CA LEU A 86 6.37 0.76 -3.47
C LEU A 86 6.16 2.03 -4.30
N THR A 87 6.85 3.13 -4.02
CA THR A 87 6.87 4.28 -4.94
C THR A 87 7.60 4.01 -6.25
N VAL A 88 8.53 3.04 -6.26
CA VAL A 88 9.24 2.61 -7.47
C VAL A 88 8.45 1.53 -8.22
N SER A 89 7.98 0.50 -7.52
CA SER A 89 7.33 -0.67 -8.15
C SER A 89 5.81 -0.59 -8.23
N GLY A 90 5.17 0.19 -7.36
CA GLY A 90 3.71 0.19 -7.16
C GLY A 90 2.92 0.67 -8.38
N ARG A 91 3.51 1.48 -9.26
CA ARG A 91 2.86 1.98 -10.49
C ARG A 91 2.38 0.87 -11.42
N LEU A 92 3.01 -0.31 -11.36
CA LEU A 92 2.65 -1.44 -12.22
C LEU A 92 1.31 -2.08 -11.86
N VAL A 93 0.88 -1.93 -10.60
CA VAL A 93 -0.25 -2.69 -10.04
C VAL A 93 -1.33 -1.75 -9.47
N MET A 94 -0.91 -0.68 -8.79
CA MET A 94 -1.80 0.29 -8.15
C MET A 94 -2.45 1.22 -9.18
N ASN A 95 -3.62 1.76 -8.88
CA ASN A 95 -4.22 2.80 -9.71
C ASN A 95 -3.45 4.13 -9.59
N ASP A 96 -3.59 5.00 -10.59
CA ASP A 96 -2.86 6.28 -10.64
C ASP A 96 -3.21 7.20 -9.46
N GLU A 97 -4.47 7.19 -9.00
CA GLU A 97 -4.92 8.01 -7.85
C GLU A 97 -4.14 7.65 -6.59
N PHE A 98 -4.09 6.36 -6.23
CA PHE A 98 -3.37 5.87 -5.05
C PHE A 98 -1.86 6.05 -5.22
N TYR A 99 -1.33 5.74 -6.41
CA TYR A 99 0.09 5.86 -6.70
C TYR A 99 0.58 7.31 -6.56
N ASN A 100 -0.15 8.28 -7.11
CA ASN A 100 0.21 9.69 -6.99
C ASN A 100 0.18 10.18 -5.54
N LEU A 101 -0.78 9.71 -4.74
CA LEU A 101 -0.83 9.98 -3.30
C LEU A 101 0.37 9.37 -2.58
N LEU A 102 0.74 8.13 -2.89
CA LEU A 102 1.89 7.45 -2.33
C LEU A 102 3.21 8.19 -2.65
N VAL A 103 3.36 8.66 -3.89
CA VAL A 103 4.51 9.49 -4.29
C VAL A 103 4.56 10.80 -3.51
N SER A 104 3.40 11.46 -3.34
CA SER A 104 3.30 12.68 -2.54
C SER A 104 3.75 12.44 -1.10
N VAL A 105 3.25 11.38 -0.45
CA VAL A 105 3.64 10.98 0.91
C VAL A 105 5.15 10.76 1.00
N ASN A 106 5.71 9.94 0.12
CA ASN A 106 7.13 9.64 0.12
C ASN A 106 8.00 10.90 -0.06
N ASN A 107 7.59 11.81 -0.93
CA ASN A 107 8.30 13.07 -1.13
C ASN A 107 8.26 13.96 0.12
N SER A 108 7.09 14.08 0.78
CA SER A 108 6.94 14.83 2.02
C SER A 108 7.77 14.22 3.17
N LEU A 109 7.70 12.90 3.35
CA LEU A 109 8.49 12.20 4.37
C LEU A 109 9.98 12.36 4.12
N ARG A 110 10.43 12.20 2.86
CA ARG A 110 11.84 12.38 2.50
C ARG A 110 12.33 13.82 2.69
N ALA A 111 11.51 14.81 2.34
CA ALA A 111 11.85 16.22 2.56
C ALA A 111 12.01 16.50 4.06
N GLU A 112 11.10 16.00 4.89
CA GLU A 112 11.20 16.15 6.35
C GLU A 112 12.45 15.44 6.91
N THR A 113 12.73 14.20 6.50
CA THR A 113 13.96 13.50 6.92
C THR A 113 15.23 14.26 6.50
N PHE A 114 15.25 14.86 5.31
CA PHE A 114 16.39 15.64 4.83
C PHE A 114 16.55 16.96 5.60
N ASN A 115 15.46 17.70 5.82
CA ASN A 115 15.47 18.92 6.63
C ASN A 115 15.94 18.64 8.07
N VAL A 116 15.59 17.48 8.62
CA VAL A 116 16.05 17.04 9.94
C VAL A 116 17.53 16.67 9.93
N HIS A 117 18.07 16.15 8.83
CA HIS A 117 19.51 15.89 8.73
C HIS A 117 20.31 17.20 8.78
N GLU A 118 19.85 18.25 8.08
CA GLU A 118 20.45 19.59 8.14
C GLU A 118 20.34 20.19 9.55
N ALA A 119 19.15 20.12 10.15
CA ALA A 119 18.90 20.64 11.50
C ALA A 119 19.65 19.86 12.60
N ALA A 120 19.81 18.54 12.45
CA ALA A 120 20.57 17.72 13.40
C ALA A 120 22.08 17.99 13.32
N GLN A 121 22.57 18.40 12.15
CA GLN A 121 23.97 18.75 11.96
C GLN A 121 24.32 20.11 12.57
N GLU A 122 23.36 21.04 12.62
CA GLU A 122 23.48 22.30 13.37
C GLU A 122 23.45 22.11 14.90
N GLU A 123 23.09 20.91 15.36
CA GLU A 123 22.70 20.68 16.75
C GLU A 123 23.46 19.58 17.48
N PHE A 124 24.46 18.98 16.83
CA PHE A 124 25.53 18.25 17.51
C PHE A 124 26.17 19.07 18.65
N ASP A 125 25.99 20.39 18.63
CA ASP A 125 26.42 21.35 19.64
C ASP A 125 25.43 21.55 20.82
N ASN A 126 24.20 21.00 20.77
CA ASN A 126 23.18 21.20 21.82
C ASN A 126 22.45 19.90 22.24
N PRO A 127 22.81 19.30 23.38
CA PRO A 127 22.23 18.04 23.88
C PRO A 127 20.80 18.16 24.43
N GLN A 128 20.18 19.35 24.46
CA GLN A 128 18.81 19.57 24.94
C GLN A 128 17.78 19.74 23.82
N SER A 129 18.07 19.28 22.60
CA SER A 129 17.21 19.62 21.49
C SER A 129 15.93 18.78 21.37
N ASP A 130 14.81 19.47 21.19
CA ASP A 130 13.50 18.87 20.92
C ASP A 130 13.36 18.40 19.45
N HIS A 131 14.46 18.14 18.76
CA HIS A 131 14.43 17.93 17.31
C HIS A 131 13.80 16.61 16.91
N LEU A 132 14.09 15.54 17.66
CA LEU A 132 13.41 14.26 17.47
C LEU A 132 11.90 14.40 17.69
N PHE A 133 11.50 15.18 18.69
CA PHE A 133 10.09 15.47 18.97
C PHE A 133 9.42 16.25 17.83
N ARG A 134 10.04 17.35 17.37
CA ARG A 134 9.54 18.15 16.24
C ARG A 134 9.45 17.33 14.96
N HIS A 135 10.44 16.48 14.71
CA HIS A 135 10.45 15.58 13.57
C HIS A 135 9.28 14.59 13.63
N ALA A 136 9.10 13.92 14.77
CA ALA A 136 8.00 12.98 14.99
C ALA A 136 6.64 13.66 14.77
N VAL A 137 6.42 14.84 15.35
CA VAL A 137 5.17 15.59 15.16
C VAL A 137 4.91 15.87 13.67
N ARG A 138 5.92 16.33 12.92
CA ARG A 138 5.76 16.60 11.48
C ARG A 138 5.50 15.33 10.66
N VAL A 139 6.18 14.23 10.98
CA VAL A 139 5.95 12.93 10.34
C VAL A 139 4.53 12.43 10.59
N ARG A 140 4.02 12.56 11.82
CA ARG A 140 2.63 12.23 12.15
C ARG A 140 1.66 13.07 11.34
N ASP A 141 1.84 14.38 11.31
CA ASP A 141 0.92 15.28 10.60
C ASP A 141 0.87 14.92 9.09
N ILE A 142 2.01 14.57 8.49
CA ILE A 142 2.07 14.06 7.11
C ILE A 142 1.27 12.75 6.96
N ALA A 143 1.46 11.80 7.88
CA ALA A 143 0.80 10.50 7.86
C ALA A 143 -0.72 10.65 8.03
N GLU A 144 -1.18 11.38 9.04
CA GLU A 144 -2.59 11.62 9.33
C GLU A 144 -3.33 12.34 8.21
N GLU A 145 -2.66 13.26 7.51
CA GLU A 145 -3.26 13.95 6.36
C GLU A 145 -3.51 12.99 5.18
N HIS A 146 -2.58 12.06 4.93
CA HIS A 146 -2.58 11.23 3.72
C HIS A 146 -3.25 9.87 3.90
N LEU A 147 -3.20 9.28 5.10
CA LEU A 147 -3.81 7.99 5.42
C LEU A 147 -5.30 7.90 5.00
N PRO A 148 -6.19 8.85 5.35
CA PRO A 148 -7.59 8.78 4.93
C PRO A 148 -7.76 8.91 3.41
N LYS A 149 -6.89 9.68 2.74
CA LYS A 149 -6.91 9.85 1.27
C LYS A 149 -6.51 8.54 0.58
N LEU A 150 -5.47 7.88 1.06
CA LEU A 150 -5.01 6.57 0.56
C LEU A 150 -6.08 5.49 0.76
N VAL A 151 -6.68 5.41 1.94
CA VAL A 151 -7.78 4.46 2.22
C VAL A 151 -8.96 4.70 1.28
N LYS A 152 -9.31 5.97 1.01
CA LYS A 152 -10.40 6.31 0.09
C LYS A 152 -10.09 5.91 -1.35
N ALA A 153 -8.86 6.15 -1.83
CA ALA A 153 -8.42 5.75 -3.15
C ALA A 153 -8.42 4.22 -3.32
N ALA A 154 -7.92 3.48 -2.32
CA ALA A 154 -7.96 2.02 -2.32
C ALA A 154 -9.39 1.46 -2.34
N LYS A 155 -10.30 2.03 -1.54
CA LYS A 155 -11.72 1.64 -1.52
C LYS A 155 -12.45 1.88 -2.86
N ARG A 156 -12.00 2.86 -3.66
CA ARG A 156 -12.55 3.14 -4.99
C ARG A 156 -12.07 2.14 -6.04
N ASP A 157 -10.83 1.68 -5.94
CA ASP A 157 -10.25 0.71 -6.89
C ASP A 157 -10.73 -0.73 -6.63
N LEU A 158 -10.93 -1.09 -5.36
CA LEU A 158 -11.33 -2.44 -4.98
C LEU A 158 -12.82 -2.70 -5.27
N PRO A 159 -13.18 -3.92 -5.72
CA PRO A 159 -14.58 -4.27 -5.96
C PRO A 159 -15.38 -4.18 -4.66
N LYS A 160 -16.60 -3.66 -4.74
CA LYS A 160 -17.55 -3.70 -3.61
C LYS A 160 -17.81 -5.17 -3.29
N ARG A 161 -17.61 -5.57 -2.02
CA ARG A 161 -18.17 -6.83 -1.52
C ARG A 161 -19.70 -6.72 -1.61
N THR A 162 -20.29 -7.37 -2.60
CA THR A 162 -21.72 -7.71 -2.64
C THR A 162 -22.02 -8.82 -1.65
#